data_AF-A0AAD5X9L4-F1
#
_entry.id   AF-A0AAD5X9L4-F1
#
_cell.length_a   1.000
_cell.length_b   1.000
_cell.length_c   1.000
_cell.angle_alpha   90.00
_cell.angle_beta   90.00
_cell.angle_gamma   90.00
#
_symmetry.space_group_name_H-M   'P 1'
#
loop_
_entity.id
_entity.type
_entity.pdbx_description
1 polymer ?
#
loop_
_entity_poly.entity_id
_entity_poly.type
_entity_poly.pdbx_seq_one_letter_code
_entity_poly.pdbx_strand_id
1 'polypeptide(L)'
;MCSVLLASVAILASTVSASAPTQALVFASDTASGQAAIAALANFNVPYIAYSAASSTAYNTLPLTDSLGNANFSMIVLGSGVLPFSSAQWTQLYTYQNTYNVRLVSLYDVPGVGAADPYTTTDNFASNSFSLSPYDNNNTIAKSAAGLSDTYSISFSTSNLGSTYPAKLINTTAVTPILSFVDASTNATTIAACLYTFSQTQQQLSFFYQIAAWEVSISTNTVAATVSSYTDAIWISWASNGTFAVSTPVTTTATGTTIASASSLTSTPTPTSVGPFYVEQNALIISTG
;
A
#
# COMPACT_ATOMS: atom_id res chain seq x y z
N MET A 1 -55.69 -3.91 -45.33
CA MET A 1 -54.97 -4.24 -44.09
C MET A 1 -53.76 -3.32 -44.04
N CYS A 2 -53.77 -2.33 -43.15
CA CYS A 2 -52.74 -1.30 -43.05
C CYS A 2 -51.71 -1.74 -42.02
N SER A 3 -50.50 -2.12 -42.46
CA SER A 3 -49.41 -2.50 -41.56
C SER A 3 -48.79 -1.25 -40.95
N VAL A 4 -48.92 -1.10 -39.64
CA VAL A 4 -48.23 -0.06 -38.86
C VAL A 4 -46.84 -0.57 -38.53
N LEU A 5 -45.81 0.07 -39.09
CA LEU A 5 -44.41 -0.21 -38.82
C LEU A 5 -44.04 0.44 -37.48
N LEU A 6 -43.85 -0.35 -36.41
CA LEU A 6 -43.28 0.14 -35.16
C LEU A 6 -41.78 0.38 -35.35
N ALA A 7 -41.36 1.65 -35.40
CA ALA A 7 -39.96 2.01 -35.31
C ALA A 7 -39.52 1.93 -33.84
N SER A 8 -38.77 0.89 -33.49
CA SER A 8 -38.07 0.80 -32.20
C SER A 8 -36.97 1.86 -32.13
N VAL A 9 -37.19 2.91 -31.36
CA VAL A 9 -36.16 3.88 -31.00
C VAL A 9 -35.23 3.19 -30.00
N ALA A 10 -34.06 2.75 -30.47
CA ALA A 10 -32.99 2.29 -29.59
C ALA A 10 -32.47 3.49 -28.81
N ILE A 11 -32.82 3.56 -27.52
CA ILE A 11 -32.21 4.50 -26.59
C ILE A 11 -30.77 4.04 -26.39
N LEU A 12 -29.82 4.66 -27.10
CA LEU A 12 -28.40 4.55 -26.78
C LEU A 12 -28.20 5.18 -25.40
N ALA A 13 -28.17 4.34 -24.37
CA ALA A 13 -27.65 4.74 -23.07
C ALA A 13 -26.17 5.11 -23.28
N SER A 14 -25.87 6.41 -23.27
CA SER A 14 -24.50 6.88 -23.17
C SER A 14 -23.99 6.45 -21.80
N THR A 15 -23.13 5.44 -21.77
CA THR A 15 -22.31 5.16 -20.59
C THR A 15 -21.40 6.37 -20.43
N VAL A 16 -21.78 7.29 -19.56
CA VAL A 16 -20.88 8.34 -19.07
C VAL A 16 -19.71 7.58 -18.45
N SER A 17 -18.57 7.57 -19.13
CA SER A 17 -17.33 7.05 -18.56
C SER A 17 -17.01 7.97 -17.39
N ALA A 18 -17.39 7.57 -16.17
CA ALA A 18 -16.97 8.26 -14.97
C ALA A 18 -15.44 8.40 -15.04
N SER A 19 -14.95 9.62 -14.82
CA SER A 19 -13.50 9.84 -14.75
C SER A 19 -12.96 8.97 -13.63
N ALA A 20 -11.95 8.14 -13.92
CA ALA A 20 -11.35 7.31 -12.89
C ALA A 20 -10.81 8.21 -11.78
N PRO A 21 -11.06 7.92 -10.50
CA PRO A 21 -10.52 8.71 -9.41
C PRO A 21 -8.99 8.73 -9.49
N THR A 22 -8.39 9.90 -9.26
CA THR A 22 -6.94 10.12 -9.45
C THR A 22 -6.21 10.51 -8.16
N GLN A 23 -6.87 10.37 -7.01
CA GLN A 23 -6.30 10.80 -5.73
C GLN A 23 -6.44 9.73 -4.65
N ALA A 24 -5.52 9.72 -3.70
CA ALA A 24 -5.60 8.96 -2.46
C ALA A 24 -6.29 9.78 -1.37
N LEU A 25 -7.00 9.10 -0.47
CA LEU A 25 -7.52 9.69 0.76
C LEU A 25 -6.75 9.16 1.95
N VAL A 26 -6.15 10.05 2.73
CA VAL A 26 -5.41 9.70 3.96
C VAL A 26 -6.23 10.10 5.18
N PHE A 27 -6.47 9.16 6.09
CA PHE A 27 -7.00 9.43 7.42
C PHE A 27 -5.96 9.14 8.48
N ALA A 28 -5.77 10.03 9.45
CA ALA A 28 -4.84 9.82 10.55
C ALA A 28 -5.41 10.38 11.86
N SER A 29 -4.88 9.95 13.02
CA SER A 29 -5.27 10.53 14.31
C SER A 29 -4.91 12.02 14.42
N ASP A 30 -3.79 12.40 13.84
CA ASP A 30 -3.19 13.73 13.87
C ASP A 30 -2.29 13.90 12.63
N THR A 31 -1.69 15.09 12.49
CA THR A 31 -0.81 15.38 11.36
C THR A 31 0.44 14.50 11.34
N ALA A 32 0.95 14.07 12.50
CA ALA A 32 2.18 13.29 12.59
C ALA A 32 1.94 11.84 12.16
N SER A 33 0.84 11.22 12.61
CA SER A 33 0.49 9.84 12.25
C SER A 33 0.20 9.65 10.76
N GLY A 34 -0.19 10.71 10.04
CA GLY A 34 -0.38 10.70 8.59
C GLY A 34 0.90 10.90 7.76
N GLN A 35 2.02 11.33 8.36
CA GLN A 35 3.21 11.77 7.59
C GLN A 35 3.82 10.66 6.73
N ALA A 36 3.89 9.41 7.21
CA ALA A 36 4.43 8.31 6.41
C ALA A 36 3.62 8.06 5.14
N ALA A 37 2.29 8.00 5.24
CA ALA A 37 1.43 7.89 4.07
C ALA A 37 1.63 9.07 3.11
N ILE A 38 1.63 10.29 3.64
CA ILE A 38 1.80 11.52 2.86
C ILE A 38 3.14 11.55 2.12
N ALA A 39 4.23 11.26 2.81
CA ALA A 39 5.59 11.26 2.26
C ALA A 39 5.73 10.18 1.17
N ALA A 40 5.21 8.98 1.41
CA ALA A 40 5.18 7.91 0.43
C ALA A 40 4.38 8.32 -0.81
N LEU A 41 3.16 8.82 -0.67
CA LEU A 41 2.34 9.27 -1.80
C LEU A 41 3.04 10.37 -2.60
N ALA A 42 3.68 11.34 -1.92
CA ALA A 42 4.48 12.38 -2.57
C ALA A 42 5.67 11.80 -3.34
N ASN A 43 6.42 10.86 -2.76
CA ASN A 43 7.57 10.21 -3.40
C ASN A 43 7.18 9.43 -4.67
N PHE A 44 5.98 8.86 -4.69
CA PHE A 44 5.43 8.13 -5.84
C PHE A 44 4.55 9.01 -6.76
N ASN A 45 4.54 10.33 -6.55
CA ASN A 45 3.73 11.29 -7.33
C ASN A 45 2.22 10.96 -7.36
N VAL A 46 1.70 10.38 -6.28
CA VAL A 46 0.28 10.10 -6.11
C VAL A 46 -0.40 11.31 -5.46
N PRO A 47 -1.34 11.98 -6.14
CA PRO A 47 -2.10 13.07 -5.53
C PRO A 47 -2.89 12.59 -4.32
N TYR A 48 -3.00 13.40 -3.27
CA TYR A 48 -3.71 12.99 -2.05
C TYR A 48 -4.44 14.13 -1.35
N ILE A 49 -5.46 13.75 -0.57
CA ILE A 49 -6.10 14.60 0.43
C ILE A 49 -5.93 13.92 1.80
N ALA A 50 -5.53 14.68 2.82
CA ALA A 50 -5.33 14.16 4.17
C ALA A 50 -6.28 14.79 5.18
N TYR A 51 -6.87 13.96 6.05
CA TYR A 51 -7.71 14.36 7.18
C TYR A 51 -7.14 13.82 8.49
N SER A 52 -7.09 14.69 9.50
CA SER A 52 -6.64 14.33 10.85
C SER A 52 -7.77 14.39 11.88
N ALA A 53 -7.87 13.39 12.77
CA ALA A 53 -8.89 13.33 13.81
C ALA A 53 -8.82 14.51 14.80
N ALA A 54 -7.61 15.00 15.07
CA ALA A 54 -7.36 16.17 15.90
C ALA A 54 -8.01 17.47 15.39
N SER A 55 -8.34 17.58 14.10
CA SER A 55 -8.84 18.83 13.49
C SER A 55 -10.37 18.95 13.40
N SER A 56 -11.13 18.21 14.21
CA SER A 56 -12.59 18.33 14.40
C SER A 56 -13.48 17.89 13.22
N THR A 57 -14.77 17.66 13.52
CA THR A 57 -16.02 17.72 12.69
C THR A 57 -16.10 17.09 11.28
N ALA A 58 -15.01 16.99 10.53
CA ALA A 58 -14.89 16.42 9.17
C ALA A 58 -15.22 14.92 9.09
N TYR A 59 -15.36 14.26 10.24
CA TYR A 59 -15.65 12.84 10.35
C TYR A 59 -17.15 12.52 10.25
N ASN A 60 -18.04 13.49 10.48
CA ASN A 60 -19.49 13.21 10.42
C ASN A 60 -19.97 12.85 9.00
N THR A 61 -19.25 13.27 7.96
CA THR A 61 -19.53 12.86 6.58
C THR A 61 -18.21 12.76 5.82
N LEU A 62 -17.85 11.55 5.41
CA LEU A 62 -16.61 11.32 4.66
C LEU A 62 -16.80 11.80 3.21
N PRO A 63 -15.87 12.59 2.62
CA PRO A 63 -16.04 13.20 1.30
C PRO A 63 -15.77 12.23 0.14
N LEU A 64 -16.27 11.00 0.25
CA LEU A 64 -15.87 9.88 -0.61
C LEU A 64 -16.36 10.04 -2.06
N THR A 65 -17.49 10.71 -2.27
CA THR A 65 -18.09 10.92 -3.59
C THR A 65 -18.36 12.39 -3.87
N ASP A 66 -18.38 12.77 -5.15
CA ASP A 66 -18.85 14.09 -5.58
C ASP A 66 -20.38 14.21 -5.49
N SER A 67 -20.93 15.36 -5.88
CA SER A 67 -22.39 15.61 -5.88
C SER A 67 -23.17 14.77 -6.90
N LEU A 68 -22.48 14.09 -7.82
CA LEU A 68 -23.05 13.21 -8.83
C LEU A 68 -22.93 11.73 -8.44
N GLY A 69 -22.29 11.41 -7.31
CA GLY A 69 -22.03 10.05 -6.87
C GLY A 69 -20.87 9.39 -7.60
N ASN A 70 -19.93 10.13 -8.19
CA ASN A 70 -18.68 9.56 -8.68
C ASN A 70 -17.67 9.41 -7.55
N ALA A 71 -16.79 8.41 -7.65
CA ALA A 71 -15.66 8.24 -6.74
C ALA A 71 -14.69 9.44 -6.80
N ASN A 72 -14.34 10.00 -5.64
CA ASN A 72 -13.29 11.02 -5.55
C ASN A 72 -11.89 10.41 -5.41
N PHE A 73 -11.79 9.19 -4.87
CA PHE A 73 -10.54 8.57 -4.46
C PHE A 73 -10.37 7.15 -4.98
N SER A 74 -9.15 6.80 -5.41
CA SER A 74 -8.81 5.47 -5.93
C SER A 74 -8.22 4.53 -4.88
N MET A 75 -7.76 5.09 -3.76
CA MET A 75 -7.30 4.35 -2.59
C MET A 75 -7.57 5.12 -1.31
N ILE A 76 -7.69 4.38 -0.20
CA ILE A 76 -7.84 4.94 1.14
C ILE A 76 -6.69 4.42 2.00
N VAL A 77 -5.99 5.32 2.68
CA VAL A 77 -4.87 5.01 3.57
C VAL A 77 -5.24 5.47 4.97
N LEU A 78 -5.23 4.53 5.90
CA LEU A 78 -5.32 4.78 7.32
C LEU A 78 -3.88 4.88 7.84
N GLY A 79 -3.48 6.08 8.23
CA GLY A 79 -2.26 6.31 8.99
C GLY A 79 -2.35 5.70 10.37
N SER A 80 -1.28 5.88 11.15
CA SER A 80 -1.22 5.25 12.46
C SER A 80 -2.23 5.76 13.47
N GLY A 81 -2.45 4.91 14.48
CA GLY A 81 -3.23 5.24 15.66
C GLY A 81 -4.70 4.83 15.53
N VAL A 82 -5.41 4.96 16.65
CA VAL A 82 -6.83 4.65 16.70
C VAL A 82 -7.60 5.78 16.01
N LEU A 83 -8.11 5.51 14.82
CA LEU A 83 -9.05 6.40 14.16
C LEU A 83 -10.38 6.37 14.91
N PRO A 84 -10.91 7.51 15.39
CA PRO A 84 -12.15 7.56 16.15
C PRO A 84 -13.38 7.51 15.21
N PHE A 85 -13.36 6.60 14.23
CA PHE A 85 -14.48 6.36 13.34
C PHE A 85 -15.62 5.67 14.11
N SER A 86 -16.81 6.26 14.02
CA SER A 86 -18.06 5.60 14.39
C SER A 86 -18.34 4.42 13.47
N SER A 87 -19.21 3.50 13.90
CA SER A 87 -19.65 2.37 13.07
C SER A 87 -20.25 2.82 11.73
N ALA A 88 -20.96 3.96 11.71
CA ALA A 88 -21.54 4.50 10.48
C ALA A 88 -20.47 4.93 9.46
N GLN A 89 -19.35 5.50 9.92
CA GLN A 89 -18.25 5.90 9.06
C GLN A 89 -17.51 4.68 8.51
N TRP A 90 -17.29 3.66 9.34
CA TRP A 90 -16.76 2.38 8.86
C TRP A 90 -17.67 1.77 7.79
N THR A 91 -18.98 1.78 7.99
CA THR A 91 -19.94 1.35 6.97
C THR A 91 -19.81 2.18 5.69
N GLN A 92 -19.69 3.50 5.77
CA GLN A 92 -19.47 4.36 4.58
C GLN A 92 -18.21 3.97 3.81
N LEU A 93 -17.08 3.74 4.50
CA LEU A 93 -15.84 3.30 3.87
C LEU A 93 -16.03 1.96 3.16
N TYR A 94 -16.62 0.97 3.83
CA TYR A 94 -16.83 -0.35 3.24
C TYR A 94 -17.83 -0.33 2.08
N THR A 95 -18.88 0.48 2.15
CA THR A 95 -19.78 0.70 1.02
C THR A 95 -19.01 1.29 -0.15
N TYR A 96 -18.19 2.31 0.08
CA TYR A 96 -17.38 2.93 -0.96
C TYR A 96 -16.39 1.95 -1.62
N GLN A 97 -15.70 1.12 -0.83
CA GLN A 97 -14.84 0.06 -1.36
C GLN A 97 -15.60 -0.89 -2.28
N ASN A 98 -16.77 -1.36 -1.84
CA ASN A 98 -17.57 -2.30 -2.61
C ASN A 98 -18.14 -1.68 -3.89
N THR A 99 -18.56 -0.41 -3.86
CA THR A 99 -19.17 0.29 -5.00
C THR A 99 -18.15 0.66 -6.06
N TYR A 100 -16.97 1.15 -5.67
CA TYR A 100 -15.98 1.71 -6.59
C TYR A 100 -14.71 0.86 -6.73
N ASN A 101 -14.68 -0.32 -6.13
CA ASN A 101 -13.52 -1.23 -6.10
C ASN A 101 -12.25 -0.55 -5.56
N VAL A 102 -12.43 0.22 -4.48
CA VAL A 102 -11.34 0.97 -3.82
C VAL A 102 -10.73 0.11 -2.71
N ARG A 103 -9.40 0.09 -2.66
CA ARG A 103 -8.64 -0.67 -1.65
C ARG A 103 -8.28 0.22 -0.45
N LEU A 104 -8.24 -0.41 0.72
CA LEU A 104 -7.89 0.24 1.98
C LEU A 104 -6.54 -0.28 2.47
N VAL A 105 -5.69 0.63 2.93
CA VAL A 105 -4.38 0.31 3.53
C VAL A 105 -4.37 0.81 4.97
N SER A 106 -3.88 0.01 5.91
CA SER A 106 -3.66 0.41 7.30
C SER A 106 -2.18 0.34 7.63
N LEU A 107 -1.58 1.50 7.96
CA LEU A 107 -0.17 1.61 8.28
C LEU A 107 0.01 1.63 9.80
N TYR A 108 0.89 0.76 10.32
CA TYR A 108 1.12 0.56 11.76
C TYR A 108 -0.18 0.24 12.52
N ASP A 109 -0.87 -0.76 11.98
CA ASP A 109 -2.01 -1.38 12.59
C ASP A 109 -1.57 -2.21 13.81
N VAL A 110 -2.45 -2.31 14.81
CA VAL A 110 -2.20 -3.13 16.00
C VAL A 110 -3.02 -4.40 15.86
N PRO A 111 -2.41 -5.59 15.76
CA PRO A 111 -3.16 -6.84 15.72
C PRO A 111 -3.96 -7.04 17.01
N GLY A 112 -5.15 -7.62 16.91
CA GLY A 112 -5.97 -8.05 18.04
C GLY A 112 -6.85 -6.98 18.69
N VAL A 113 -6.86 -5.74 18.19
CA VAL A 113 -7.80 -4.71 18.66
C VAL A 113 -9.11 -4.77 17.88
N GLY A 114 -9.94 -5.75 18.23
CA GLY A 114 -11.31 -5.90 17.72
C GLY A 114 -11.87 -7.30 18.01
N ALA A 115 -13.16 -7.42 18.33
CA ALA A 115 -13.79 -8.70 18.71
C ALA A 115 -13.80 -9.78 17.61
N ALA A 116 -13.40 -9.43 16.39
CA ALA A 116 -13.34 -10.32 15.22
C ALA A 116 -11.95 -10.35 14.58
N ASP A 117 -10.93 -9.80 15.24
CA ASP A 117 -9.58 -9.80 14.70
C ASP A 117 -9.01 -11.23 14.72
N PRO A 118 -8.64 -11.80 13.56
CA PRO A 118 -8.07 -13.15 13.47
C PRO A 118 -6.63 -13.24 13.99
N TYR A 119 -6.16 -12.22 14.70
CA TYR A 119 -4.84 -12.14 15.28
C TYR A 119 -4.89 -11.96 16.79
N THR A 120 -3.93 -12.57 17.47
CA THR A 120 -3.48 -12.08 18.78
C THR A 120 -2.12 -11.46 18.59
N THR A 121 -1.84 -10.41 19.36
CA THR A 121 -0.46 -10.01 19.63
C THR A 121 0.25 -11.20 20.25
N THR A 122 1.32 -11.68 19.62
CA THR A 122 2.31 -12.45 20.37
C THR A 122 3.12 -11.47 21.19
N ASP A 123 3.46 -11.87 22.42
CA ASP A 123 4.32 -11.07 23.31
C ASP A 123 5.48 -10.46 22.52
N ASN A 124 5.76 -9.18 22.82
CA ASN A 124 6.90 -8.42 22.28
C ASN A 124 8.10 -9.36 22.07
N PHE A 125 8.50 -9.55 20.81
CA PHE A 125 9.73 -10.29 20.55
C PHE A 125 10.88 -9.54 21.21
N ALA A 126 11.64 -10.25 22.04
CA ALA A 126 12.75 -9.67 22.80
C ALA A 126 14.00 -9.39 21.95
N SER A 127 14.02 -9.80 20.67
CA SER A 127 15.14 -9.56 19.78
C SER A 127 14.97 -8.23 19.03
N ASN A 128 16.08 -7.54 18.79
CA ASN A 128 16.12 -6.26 18.06
C ASN A 128 16.55 -6.43 16.60
N SER A 129 16.62 -7.67 16.09
CA SER A 129 17.23 -7.99 14.80
C SER A 129 16.36 -8.95 14.01
N PHE A 130 15.70 -8.44 12.98
CA PHE A 130 14.85 -9.23 12.11
C PHE A 130 15.28 -9.09 10.65
N SER A 131 14.66 -9.87 9.78
CA SER A 131 14.53 -9.52 8.39
C SER A 131 13.07 -9.49 8.01
N LEU A 132 12.74 -8.70 7.00
CA LEU A 132 11.45 -8.73 6.35
C LEU A 132 11.58 -9.54 5.08
N SER A 133 10.75 -10.56 4.97
CA SER A 133 10.66 -11.40 3.78
C SER A 133 9.20 -11.48 3.33
N PRO A 134 8.95 -11.77 2.05
CA PRO A 134 7.67 -12.31 1.63
C PRO A 134 7.28 -13.49 2.53
N TYR A 135 6.02 -13.55 2.94
CA TYR A 135 5.54 -14.67 3.75
C TYR A 135 5.53 -15.98 2.95
N ASP A 136 5.19 -15.89 1.66
CA ASP A 136 5.24 -16.99 0.70
C ASP A 136 5.87 -16.48 -0.60
N ASN A 137 6.77 -17.27 -1.18
CA ASN A 137 7.36 -17.04 -2.50
C ASN A 137 6.34 -17.11 -3.63
N ASN A 138 5.05 -17.35 -3.39
CA ASN A 138 3.98 -17.21 -4.38
C ASN A 138 3.08 -15.99 -4.14
N ASN A 139 3.35 -15.18 -3.10
CA ASN A 139 2.53 -14.03 -2.79
C ASN A 139 2.71 -12.93 -3.84
N THR A 140 1.75 -12.79 -4.75
CA THR A 140 1.83 -11.85 -5.86
C THR A 140 1.78 -10.40 -5.41
N ILE A 141 1.17 -10.07 -4.26
CA ILE A 141 1.08 -8.69 -3.76
C ILE A 141 2.45 -8.19 -3.33
N ALA A 142 3.22 -9.02 -2.61
CA ALA A 142 4.59 -8.68 -2.22
C ALA A 142 5.53 -8.56 -3.43
N LYS A 143 5.29 -9.35 -4.49
CA LYS A 143 6.13 -9.40 -5.70
C LYS A 143 5.82 -8.31 -6.72
N SER A 144 4.54 -8.14 -7.05
CA SER A 144 4.08 -7.26 -8.15
C SER A 144 4.41 -5.80 -7.89
N ALA A 145 4.60 -5.46 -6.63
CA ALA A 145 4.63 -4.09 -6.20
C ALA A 145 6.03 -3.48 -6.13
N ALA A 146 7.08 -4.31 -6.08
CA ALA A 146 8.44 -3.84 -5.87
C ALA A 146 9.38 -4.09 -7.06
N GLY A 147 8.89 -4.72 -8.15
CA GLY A 147 9.77 -5.14 -9.25
C GLY A 147 10.87 -6.10 -8.80
N LEU A 148 10.66 -6.78 -7.67
CA LEU A 148 11.64 -7.63 -7.02
C LEU A 148 11.51 -9.05 -7.55
N SER A 149 12.66 -9.71 -7.70
CA SER A 149 12.70 -11.14 -8.00
C SER A 149 12.08 -11.96 -6.87
N ASP A 150 11.63 -13.17 -7.21
CA ASP A 150 10.95 -14.15 -6.33
C ASP A 150 11.70 -14.56 -5.04
N THR A 151 12.88 -13.99 -4.78
CA THR A 151 13.84 -14.38 -3.74
C THR A 151 14.27 -13.23 -2.83
N TYR A 152 13.68 -12.04 -2.95
CA TYR A 152 14.16 -10.88 -2.21
C TYR A 152 13.79 -10.95 -0.72
N SER A 153 14.79 -10.84 0.15
CA SER A 153 14.63 -10.63 1.59
C SER A 153 15.38 -9.37 1.98
N ILE A 154 14.73 -8.44 2.67
CA ILE A 154 15.39 -7.25 3.21
C ILE A 154 15.76 -7.55 4.65
N SER A 155 17.06 -7.70 4.89
CA SER A 155 17.56 -7.81 6.25
C SER A 155 17.71 -6.41 6.85
N PHE A 156 17.09 -6.18 8.00
CA PHE A 156 17.24 -4.92 8.72
C PHE A 156 17.07 -5.08 10.22
N SER A 157 17.87 -4.35 10.98
CA SER A 157 17.64 -4.30 12.42
C SER A 157 16.32 -3.59 12.72
N THR A 158 15.35 -4.26 13.37
CA THR A 158 14.17 -3.55 13.91
C THR A 158 14.55 -2.66 15.07
N SER A 159 15.78 -2.72 15.59
CA SER A 159 16.30 -1.67 16.50
C SER A 159 16.13 -0.26 15.93
N ASN A 160 16.00 -0.15 14.61
CA ASN A 160 15.87 1.11 13.87
C ASN A 160 14.45 1.34 13.32
N LEU A 161 13.59 0.33 13.37
CA LEU A 161 12.15 0.56 13.29
C LEU A 161 11.71 0.93 14.71
N GLY A 162 10.73 1.80 14.88
CA GLY A 162 10.24 2.08 16.23
C GLY A 162 9.50 0.85 16.79
N SER A 163 8.23 1.01 17.09
CA SER A 163 7.43 -0.12 17.59
C SER A 163 7.03 -1.08 16.47
N THR A 164 7.14 -2.38 16.75
CA THR A 164 6.63 -3.47 15.90
C THR A 164 5.63 -4.30 16.70
N TYR A 165 4.64 -4.86 16.03
CA TYR A 165 3.62 -5.73 16.61
C TYR A 165 3.60 -7.07 15.88
N PRO A 166 4.55 -7.98 16.16
CA PRO A 166 4.54 -9.34 15.61
C PRO A 166 3.18 -10.00 15.80
N ALA A 167 2.53 -10.35 14.69
CA ALA A 167 1.20 -10.93 14.71
C ALA A 167 1.27 -12.45 14.51
N LYS A 168 0.39 -13.18 15.21
CA LYS A 168 0.15 -14.60 14.98
C LYS A 168 -1.25 -14.82 14.45
N LEU A 169 -1.34 -15.47 13.29
CA LEU A 169 -2.60 -15.81 12.66
C LEU A 169 -3.34 -16.90 13.45
N ILE A 170 -4.61 -16.64 13.73
CA ILE A 170 -5.52 -17.55 14.44
C ILE A 170 -6.58 -18.08 13.48
N ASN A 171 -6.98 -17.31 12.45
CA ASN A 171 -7.92 -17.75 11.43
C ASN A 171 -7.47 -17.35 10.01
N THR A 172 -7.17 -18.35 9.18
CA THR A 172 -6.64 -18.19 7.82
C THR A 172 -7.71 -17.91 6.76
N THR A 173 -9.00 -18.07 7.05
CA THR A 173 -10.03 -18.09 6.00
C THR A 173 -10.31 -16.72 5.37
N ALA A 174 -10.11 -15.64 6.12
CA ALA A 174 -10.34 -14.27 5.66
C ALA A 174 -9.04 -13.46 5.49
N VAL A 175 -7.89 -14.05 5.79
CA VAL A 175 -6.63 -13.30 5.84
C VAL A 175 -5.47 -14.06 5.21
N THR A 176 -4.78 -13.35 4.33
CA THR A 176 -3.60 -13.82 3.62
C THR A 176 -2.38 -13.05 4.13
N PRO A 177 -1.44 -13.69 4.84
CA PRO A 177 -0.17 -13.06 5.20
C PRO A 177 0.61 -12.65 3.95
N ILE A 178 1.19 -11.44 3.98
CA ILE A 178 1.95 -10.86 2.86
C ILE A 178 3.44 -10.84 3.18
N LEU A 179 3.79 -10.36 4.38
CA LEU A 179 5.16 -10.21 4.84
C LEU A 179 5.33 -10.90 6.19
N SER A 180 6.54 -11.39 6.43
CA SER A 180 6.95 -11.94 7.73
C SER A 180 8.15 -11.20 8.30
N PHE A 181 8.16 -11.06 9.62
CA PHE A 181 9.38 -10.88 10.38
C PHE A 181 10.05 -12.23 10.56
N VAL A 182 11.35 -12.30 10.31
CA VAL A 182 12.19 -13.46 10.61
C VAL A 182 13.20 -13.06 11.67
N ASP A 183 13.13 -13.67 12.85
CA ASP A 183 14.11 -13.47 13.91
C ASP A 183 15.45 -14.11 13.49
N ALA A 184 16.52 -13.30 13.41
CA ALA A 184 17.81 -13.77 12.91
C ALA A 184 18.49 -14.80 13.83
N SER A 185 18.13 -14.83 15.12
CA SER A 185 18.75 -15.71 16.12
C SER A 185 18.07 -17.07 16.22
N THR A 186 16.75 -17.10 16.03
CA THR A 186 15.92 -18.32 16.19
C THR A 186 15.35 -18.85 14.88
N ASN A 187 15.41 -18.06 13.81
CA ASN A 187 14.65 -18.27 12.57
C ASN A 187 13.12 -18.37 12.79
N ALA A 188 12.62 -17.88 13.93
CA ALA A 188 11.19 -17.81 14.18
C ALA A 188 10.55 -16.78 13.25
N THR A 189 9.40 -17.13 12.68
CA THR A 189 8.66 -16.25 11.78
C THR A 189 7.36 -15.77 12.41
N THR A 190 7.06 -14.49 12.20
CA THR A 190 5.77 -13.88 12.56
C THR A 190 5.29 -12.97 11.45
N ILE A 191 4.02 -12.57 11.49
CA ILE A 191 3.42 -11.80 10.41
C ILE A 191 3.72 -10.32 10.63
N ALA A 192 4.25 -9.70 9.58
CA ALA A 192 4.56 -8.26 9.52
C ALA A 192 3.51 -7.48 8.72
N ALA A 193 2.83 -8.13 7.78
CA ALA A 193 1.73 -7.54 7.02
C ALA A 193 0.77 -8.61 6.50
N CYS A 194 -0.50 -8.25 6.32
CA CYS A 194 -1.52 -9.17 5.82
C CYS A 194 -2.61 -8.46 5.00
N LEU A 195 -3.23 -9.22 4.11
CA LEU A 195 -4.41 -8.83 3.37
C LEU A 195 -5.66 -9.47 4.00
N TYR A 196 -6.54 -8.64 4.54
CA TYR A 196 -7.91 -9.00 4.90
C TYR A 196 -8.80 -8.97 3.66
N THR A 197 -9.54 -10.06 3.43
CA THR A 197 -10.51 -10.19 2.35
C THR A 197 -11.88 -10.50 2.95
N PHE A 198 -12.70 -9.46 3.11
CA PHE A 198 -14.07 -9.59 3.61
C PHE A 198 -15.06 -9.93 2.48
N SER A 199 -14.76 -9.45 1.26
CA SER A 199 -15.45 -9.78 0.02
C SER A 199 -14.48 -9.63 -1.16
N GLN A 200 -14.93 -9.85 -2.40
CA GLN A 200 -14.09 -9.66 -3.59
C GLN A 200 -13.58 -8.20 -3.72
N THR A 201 -14.37 -7.23 -3.27
CA THR A 201 -14.09 -5.79 -3.42
C THR A 201 -13.80 -5.09 -2.08
N GLN A 202 -14.18 -5.71 -0.95
CA GLN A 202 -13.83 -5.24 0.39
C GLN A 202 -12.54 -5.90 0.85
N GLN A 203 -11.43 -5.20 0.62
CA GLN A 203 -10.08 -5.66 0.91
C GLN A 203 -9.30 -4.62 1.72
N GLN A 204 -8.51 -5.07 2.69
CA GLN A 204 -7.64 -4.23 3.50
C GLN A 204 -6.24 -4.82 3.63
N LEU A 205 -5.20 -4.07 3.29
CA LEU A 205 -3.81 -4.44 3.53
C LEU A 205 -3.32 -3.73 4.80
N SER A 206 -2.96 -4.48 5.84
CA SER A 206 -2.42 -3.93 7.09
C SER A 206 -0.95 -4.26 7.27
N PHE A 207 -0.19 -3.31 7.83
CA PHE A 207 1.19 -3.47 8.24
C PHE A 207 1.31 -3.30 9.76
N PHE A 208 1.97 -4.24 10.42
CA PHE A 208 2.06 -4.31 11.88
C PHE A 208 3.38 -3.75 12.42
N TYR A 209 3.92 -2.73 11.74
CA TYR A 209 5.14 -2.06 12.15
C TYR A 209 5.15 -0.62 11.69
N GLN A 210 5.93 0.16 12.42
CA GLN A 210 6.15 1.56 12.11
C GLN A 210 6.97 1.72 10.82
N ILE A 211 6.45 2.54 9.91
CA ILE A 211 7.15 2.97 8.69
C ILE A 211 7.89 4.28 8.98
N ALA A 212 9.14 4.36 8.52
CA ALA A 212 10.20 5.26 9.00
C ALA A 212 9.90 6.77 9.01
N ALA A 213 8.93 7.27 8.24
CA ALA A 213 8.77 8.73 8.07
C ALA A 213 8.27 9.48 9.32
N TRP A 214 7.95 8.77 10.41
CA TRP A 214 7.42 9.37 11.64
C TRP A 214 8.47 9.90 12.61
N GLU A 215 9.74 9.55 12.44
CA GLU A 215 10.82 10.13 13.24
C GLU A 215 11.90 10.73 12.35
N VAL A 216 12.14 12.02 12.53
CA VAL A 216 13.24 12.75 11.85
C VAL A 216 14.58 12.03 12.03
N SER A 217 14.78 11.35 13.16
CA SER A 217 15.98 10.55 13.48
C SER A 217 16.15 9.29 12.63
N ILE A 218 15.06 8.73 12.08
CA ILE A 218 15.10 7.53 11.24
C ILE A 218 15.44 7.88 9.78
N SER A 219 15.17 9.12 9.33
CA SER A 219 15.44 9.57 7.96
C SER A 219 16.92 9.58 7.55
N THR A 220 17.84 9.61 8.52
CA THR A 220 19.30 9.48 8.29
C THR A 220 19.78 8.02 8.30
N ASN A 221 18.91 7.07 8.65
CA ASN A 221 19.22 5.65 8.67
C ASN A 221 18.87 5.03 7.30
N THR A 222 19.90 4.76 6.50
CA THR A 222 19.76 4.22 5.13
C THR A 222 18.94 2.93 5.08
N VAL A 223 19.04 2.09 6.11
CA VAL A 223 18.30 0.82 6.18
C VAL A 223 16.81 1.07 6.38
N ALA A 224 16.42 1.93 7.30
CA ALA A 224 15.01 2.22 7.55
C ALA A 224 14.35 2.94 6.36
N ALA A 225 15.10 3.78 5.64
CA ALA A 225 14.64 4.38 4.39
C ALA A 225 14.42 3.33 3.28
N THR A 226 15.29 2.32 3.17
CA THR A 226 15.09 1.20 2.23
C THR A 226 13.85 0.37 2.56
N VAL A 227 13.66 0.05 3.85
CA VAL A 227 12.46 -0.70 4.29
C VAL A 227 11.19 0.09 4.02
N SER A 228 11.17 1.38 4.36
CA SER A 228 10.03 2.26 4.04
C SER A 228 9.74 2.26 2.56
N SER A 229 10.75 2.50 1.71
CA SER A 229 10.58 2.54 0.26
C SER A 229 10.03 1.22 -0.30
N TYR A 230 10.48 0.09 0.25
CA TYR A 230 9.97 -1.24 -0.11
C TYR A 230 8.51 -1.42 0.28
N THR A 231 8.18 -1.13 1.53
CA THR A 231 6.82 -1.20 2.06
C THR A 231 5.89 -0.27 1.30
N ASP A 232 6.35 0.94 0.98
CA ASP A 232 5.61 1.96 0.26
C ASP A 232 5.28 1.52 -1.17
N ALA A 233 6.25 0.93 -1.86
CA ALA A 233 6.02 0.32 -3.17
C ALA A 233 4.94 -0.78 -3.10
N ILE A 234 5.01 -1.65 -2.06
CA ILE A 234 4.01 -2.71 -1.82
C ILE A 234 2.60 -2.15 -1.80
N TRP A 235 2.33 -1.28 -0.85
CA TRP A 235 0.96 -0.87 -0.60
C TRP A 235 0.44 0.09 -1.67
N ILE A 236 1.28 0.95 -2.26
CA ILE A 236 0.85 1.87 -3.33
C ILE A 236 0.50 1.09 -4.59
N SER A 237 1.35 0.15 -5.03
CA SER A 237 1.06 -0.66 -6.21
C SER A 237 -0.20 -1.49 -6.02
N TRP A 238 -0.32 -2.15 -4.87
CA TRP A 238 -1.52 -2.93 -4.56
C TRP A 238 -2.77 -2.04 -4.49
N ALA A 239 -2.75 -0.96 -3.71
CA ALA A 239 -3.94 -0.13 -3.48
C ALA A 239 -4.36 0.67 -4.72
N SER A 240 -3.40 1.06 -5.56
CA SER A 240 -3.68 1.76 -6.82
C SER A 240 -4.35 0.89 -7.86
N ASN A 241 -4.23 -0.43 -7.78
CA ASN A 241 -4.72 -1.36 -8.79
C ASN A 241 -4.28 -1.00 -10.23
N GLY A 242 -3.08 -0.41 -10.37
CA GLY A 242 -2.53 0.06 -11.64
C GLY A 242 -3.00 1.44 -12.11
N THR A 243 -3.80 2.17 -11.31
CA THR A 243 -4.22 3.55 -11.63
C THR A 243 -3.07 4.55 -11.60
N PHE A 244 -2.04 4.29 -10.79
CA PHE A 244 -0.85 5.14 -10.73
C PHE A 244 0.36 4.39 -11.27
N ALA A 245 1.19 5.09 -12.05
CA ALA A 245 2.49 4.58 -12.45
C ALA A 245 3.41 4.60 -11.22
N VAL A 246 3.66 3.42 -10.64
CA VAL A 246 4.60 3.26 -9.54
C VAL A 246 6.02 3.26 -10.12
N SER A 247 6.65 4.44 -10.22
CA SER A 247 8.09 4.52 -10.48
C SER A 247 8.82 4.50 -9.14
N THR A 248 9.62 3.46 -8.88
CA THR A 248 10.51 3.47 -7.72
C THR A 248 11.57 4.57 -7.92
N PRO A 249 11.72 5.54 -7.00
CA PRO A 249 12.80 6.51 -7.09
C PRO A 249 14.13 5.78 -6.82
N VAL A 250 14.81 5.34 -7.87
CA VAL A 250 16.15 4.76 -7.73
C VAL A 250 17.15 5.92 -7.69
N THR A 251 17.56 6.32 -6.49
CA THR A 251 18.69 7.23 -6.32
C THR A 251 19.96 6.40 -6.17
N THR A 252 20.62 6.07 -7.28
CA THR A 252 21.99 5.53 -7.22
C THR A 252 22.95 6.66 -6.85
N THR A 253 23.19 6.85 -5.55
CA THR A 253 24.31 7.70 -5.13
C THR A 253 25.59 6.88 -5.30
N ALA A 254 26.17 6.91 -6.50
CA ALA A 254 27.48 6.33 -6.75
C ALA A 254 28.54 7.15 -6.01
N THR A 255 28.95 6.72 -4.82
CA THR A 255 30.19 7.20 -4.20
C THR A 255 31.38 6.68 -5.00
N GLY A 256 31.84 7.49 -5.95
CA GLY A 256 33.23 7.53 -6.41
C GLY A 256 33.81 6.25 -6.99
N THR A 257 33.46 5.91 -8.22
CA THR A 257 34.45 5.56 -9.25
C THR A 257 33.79 5.73 -10.62
N THR A 258 34.42 6.48 -11.51
CA THR A 258 33.98 6.80 -12.88
C THR A 258 33.43 5.57 -13.61
N ILE A 259 32.15 5.59 -13.98
CA ILE A 259 31.57 4.68 -14.97
C ILE A 259 31.48 5.42 -16.30
N ALA A 260 32.09 4.83 -17.33
CA ALA A 260 32.06 5.34 -18.69
C ALA A 260 30.62 5.49 -19.20
N SER A 261 30.35 6.61 -19.84
CA SER A 261 29.08 6.99 -20.46
C SER A 261 28.56 5.92 -21.43
N ALA A 262 27.38 5.37 -21.13
CA ALA A 262 26.62 4.58 -22.08
C ALA A 262 25.90 5.50 -23.08
N SER A 263 26.18 5.27 -24.36
CA SER A 263 25.62 5.97 -25.53
C SER A 263 24.08 5.92 -25.56
N SER A 264 23.46 7.08 -25.83
CA SER A 264 22.02 7.23 -26.02
C SER A 264 21.57 6.54 -27.32
N LEU A 265 20.78 5.48 -27.22
CA LEU A 265 19.96 5.01 -28.33
C LEU A 265 18.64 5.77 -28.34
N THR A 266 18.55 6.77 -29.22
CA THR A 266 17.29 7.38 -29.61
C THR A 266 16.56 6.45 -30.58
N SER A 267 15.53 5.76 -30.11
CA SER A 267 14.46 5.28 -30.98
C SER A 267 13.12 5.61 -30.33
N THR A 268 12.35 6.43 -31.04
CA THR A 268 10.97 6.80 -30.69
C THR A 268 10.05 5.60 -30.96
N PRO A 269 9.31 5.05 -29.97
CA PRO A 269 8.30 4.05 -30.26
C PRO A 269 6.91 4.70 -30.45
N THR A 270 6.27 4.27 -31.53
CA THR A 270 4.85 4.46 -31.85
C THR A 270 3.97 3.81 -30.77
N PRO A 271 2.82 4.39 -30.37
CA PRO A 271 2.03 3.87 -29.28
C PRO A 271 1.19 2.67 -29.72
N THR A 272 1.53 1.48 -29.22
CA THR A 272 0.63 0.33 -29.19
C THR A 272 0.63 -0.26 -27.79
N SER A 273 -0.55 -0.27 -27.15
CA SER A 273 -0.92 -1.06 -25.96
C SER A 273 0.12 -1.14 -24.84
N VAL A 274 0.03 -0.21 -23.89
CA VAL A 274 0.88 -0.13 -22.69
C VAL A 274 0.63 -1.35 -21.78
N GLY A 275 1.55 -2.32 -21.82
CA GLY A 275 1.90 -3.13 -20.64
C GLY A 275 2.99 -2.42 -19.83
N PRO A 276 3.14 -2.69 -18.53
CA PRO A 276 4.20 -2.08 -17.73
C PRO A 276 5.58 -2.53 -18.24
N PHE A 277 6.45 -1.56 -18.52
CA PHE A 277 7.86 -1.80 -18.79
C PHE A 277 8.58 -2.18 -17.49
N TYR A 278 9.15 -3.38 -17.44
CA TYR A 278 10.04 -3.81 -16.37
C TYR A 278 11.49 -3.53 -16.78
N VAL A 279 12.25 -2.86 -15.92
CA VAL A 279 13.71 -2.84 -15.99
C VAL A 279 14.21 -3.93 -15.04
N GLU A 280 14.74 -5.02 -15.58
CA GLU A 280 15.42 -6.04 -14.77
C GLU A 280 16.65 -5.42 -14.08
N GLN A 281 16.65 -5.39 -12.75
CA GLN A 281 17.84 -5.08 -11.96
C GLN A 281 18.60 -6.38 -11.65
N ASN A 282 19.83 -6.51 -12.17
CA ASN A 282 20.80 -7.46 -11.64
C ASN A 282 21.27 -6.94 -10.28
N ALA A 283 20.84 -7.58 -9.19
CA ALA A 283 21.32 -7.27 -7.85
C ALA A 283 22.82 -7.60 -7.74
N LEU A 284 23.65 -6.58 -7.51
CA LEU A 284 25.06 -6.75 -7.14
C LEU A 284 25.12 -7.20 -5.68
N ILE A 285 25.36 -8.50 -5.45
CA ILE A 285 25.65 -9.04 -4.12
C ILE A 285 27.08 -8.66 -3.75
N ILE A 286 27.26 -7.69 -2.85
CA ILE A 286 28.56 -7.44 -2.23
C ILE A 286 28.71 -8.40 -1.05
N SER A 287 29.40 -9.51 -1.29
CA SER A 287 29.91 -10.37 -0.22
C SER A 287 31.04 -9.64 0.49
N THR A 288 30.91 -9.41 1.80
CA THR A 288 32.04 -9.02 2.64
C THR A 288 32.51 -10.28 3.36
N GLY A 289 33.76 -10.66 3.08
CA GLY A 289 34.48 -11.70 3.82
C GLY A 289 34.99 -11.18 5.16
#